data_AF-A0AAX0L343-F1
#
_entry.id   AF-A0AAX0L343-F1
#
_cell.length_a   1.000
_cell.length_b   1.000
_cell.length_c   1.000
_cell.angle_alpha   90.00
_cell.angle_beta   90.00
_cell.angle_gamma   90.00
#
_symmetry.space_group_name_H-M   'P 1'
#
loop_
_entity.id
_entity.type
_entity.pdbx_description
1 polymer ?
#
loop_
_entity_poly.entity_id
_entity_poly.type
_entity_poly.pdbx_seq_one_letter_code
_entity_poly.pdbx_strand_id
1 'polypeptide(L)'
;MSDHDEIDDSAAPLIEHLAELRTRILYSLGAFVAAMVVCYTVWNPIFNFLTRPVCHALATRGEQCGLYLIKLQEGFFVAINISFLGGFALAFPVIAYQMWRFVAPGLYRNEKNAFLPFLIASPIMFFLGAAFAYYVILPLAFNFFLGFQQGEIGATTGANEMAAIGFQGSVQEYLNLTIKFVMAFGICFQLPVLLSLMGKAGLVSSAGLSSMRKYAVVAILIVAAIATPPDVISQVILFTVVYGLYEVSIQLVKRIEKAREARMRAEGTWIDPDEWDDDEDEDEKGDKA
;
A
#
# COMPACT_ATOMS: atom_id res chain seq x y z
N MET A 1 17.30 -12.38 -44.82
CA MET A 1 16.65 -12.19 -43.50
C MET A 1 16.61 -10.69 -43.30
N SER A 2 15.48 -10.07 -43.65
CA SER A 2 15.33 -8.60 -43.70
C SER A 2 14.76 -8.09 -42.38
N ASP A 3 15.17 -6.89 -42.00
CA ASP A 3 14.76 -6.08 -40.84
C ASP A 3 13.23 -6.08 -40.54
N HIS A 4 12.39 -6.35 -41.55
CA HIS A 4 10.94 -6.51 -41.39
C HIS A 4 10.49 -7.79 -40.64
N ASP A 5 11.25 -8.89 -40.69
CA ASP A 5 10.87 -10.15 -40.00
C ASP A 5 11.15 -10.07 -38.49
N GLU A 6 12.19 -9.35 -38.04
CA GLU A 6 12.49 -9.18 -36.60
C GLU A 6 11.50 -8.25 -35.88
N ILE A 7 10.90 -7.30 -36.61
CA ILE A 7 9.89 -6.38 -36.07
C ILE A 7 8.54 -7.10 -35.86
N ASP A 8 8.15 -8.01 -36.76
CA ASP A 8 6.89 -8.75 -36.66
C ASP A 8 6.93 -9.81 -35.54
N ASP A 9 8.08 -10.50 -35.37
CA ASP A 9 8.31 -11.45 -34.27
C ASP A 9 8.40 -10.77 -32.89
N SER A 10 8.78 -9.50 -32.83
CA SER A 10 8.75 -8.68 -31.59
C SER A 10 7.38 -8.06 -31.32
N ALA A 11 6.56 -7.81 -32.35
CA ALA A 11 5.22 -7.23 -32.23
C ALA A 11 4.18 -8.26 -31.74
N ALA A 12 4.25 -9.51 -32.20
CA ALA A 12 3.37 -10.60 -31.77
C ALA A 12 3.34 -10.83 -30.23
N PRO A 13 4.47 -10.94 -29.51
CA PRO A 13 4.48 -11.13 -28.06
C PRO A 13 4.02 -9.88 -27.27
N LEU A 14 4.21 -8.67 -27.81
CA LEU A 14 3.73 -7.44 -27.19
C LEU A 14 2.21 -7.29 -27.31
N ILE A 15 1.63 -7.64 -28.46
CA ILE A 15 0.17 -7.63 -28.66
C ILE A 15 -0.49 -8.68 -27.76
N GLU A 16 0.12 -9.85 -27.60
CA GLU A 16 -0.37 -10.90 -26.70
C GLU A 16 -0.32 -10.44 -25.23
N HIS A 17 0.78 -9.80 -24.79
CA HIS A 17 0.89 -9.27 -23.44
C HIS A 17 -0.11 -8.14 -23.14
N LEU A 18 -0.37 -7.27 -24.13
CA LEU A 18 -1.39 -6.21 -24.01
C LEU A 18 -2.81 -6.77 -23.98
N ALA A 19 -3.11 -7.79 -24.78
CA ALA A 19 -4.40 -8.49 -24.75
C ALA A 19 -4.62 -9.19 -23.40
N GLU A 20 -3.56 -9.74 -22.81
CA GLU A 20 -3.58 -10.34 -21.49
C GLU A 20 -3.86 -9.30 -20.39
N LEU A 21 -3.18 -8.15 -20.42
CA LEU A 21 -3.41 -7.03 -19.50
C LEU A 21 -4.87 -6.56 -19.53
N ARG A 22 -5.43 -6.33 -20.72
CA ARG A 22 -6.82 -5.90 -20.88
C ARG A 22 -7.79 -6.88 -20.24
N THR A 23 -7.61 -8.16 -20.54
CA THR A 23 -8.51 -9.22 -20.05
C THR A 23 -8.46 -9.31 -18.53
N ARG A 24 -7.27 -9.20 -17.94
CA ARG A 24 -7.08 -9.21 -16.48
C ARG A 24 -7.68 -7.98 -15.80
N ILE A 25 -7.52 -6.80 -16.38
CA ILE A 25 -8.15 -5.57 -15.88
C ILE A 25 -9.67 -5.71 -15.90
N LEU A 26 -10.25 -6.27 -16.97
CA LEU A 26 -11.70 -6.50 -17.05
C LEU A 26 -12.20 -7.47 -15.97
N TYR A 27 -11.48 -8.55 -15.69
CA TYR A 27 -11.84 -9.46 -14.60
C TYR A 27 -11.71 -8.79 -13.22
N SER A 28 -10.63 -8.04 -12.97
CA SER A 28 -10.45 -7.29 -11.73
C SER A 28 -11.53 -6.24 -11.52
N LEU A 29 -11.89 -5.51 -12.60
CA LEU A 29 -12.94 -4.51 -12.58
C LEU A 29 -14.33 -5.16 -12.37
N GLY A 30 -14.60 -6.27 -13.05
CA GLY A 30 -15.85 -7.03 -12.88
C GLY A 30 -16.01 -7.55 -11.45
N ALA A 31 -14.95 -8.11 -10.86
CA ALA A 31 -14.94 -8.55 -9.47
C ALA A 31 -15.13 -7.37 -8.49
N PHE A 32 -14.48 -6.23 -8.76
CA PHE A 32 -14.64 -5.01 -7.98
C PHE A 32 -16.07 -4.47 -8.00
N VAL A 33 -16.68 -4.35 -9.18
CA VAL A 33 -18.06 -3.86 -9.33
C VAL A 33 -19.04 -4.83 -8.68
N ALA A 34 -18.88 -6.14 -8.86
CA ALA A 34 -19.72 -7.14 -8.21
C ALA A 34 -19.63 -7.04 -6.68
N ALA A 35 -18.41 -6.94 -6.13
CA ALA A 35 -18.20 -6.77 -4.69
C ALA A 35 -18.77 -5.45 -4.17
N MET A 36 -18.66 -4.36 -4.93
CA MET A 36 -19.24 -3.06 -4.59
C MET A 36 -20.77 -3.14 -4.50
N VAL A 37 -21.43 -3.81 -5.45
CA VAL A 37 -22.90 -4.01 -5.42
C VAL A 37 -23.30 -4.82 -4.20
N VAL A 38 -22.56 -5.88 -3.86
CA VAL A 38 -22.81 -6.68 -2.66
C VAL A 38 -22.65 -5.82 -1.40
N CYS A 39 -21.57 -5.04 -1.28
CA CYS A 39 -21.36 -4.14 -0.15
C CYS A 39 -22.43 -3.04 -0.03
N TYR A 40 -22.97 -2.57 -1.15
CA TYR A 40 -24.07 -1.60 -1.15
C TYR A 40 -25.33 -2.13 -0.47
N THR A 41 -25.61 -3.43 -0.54
CA THR A 41 -26.77 -4.01 0.18
C THR A 41 -26.61 -4.01 1.70
N VAL A 42 -25.36 -4.03 2.19
CA VAL A 42 -25.00 -4.13 3.62
C VAL A 42 -24.26 -2.90 4.13
N TRP A 43 -24.49 -1.73 3.54
CA TRP A 43 -23.78 -0.50 3.88
C TRP A 43 -23.99 -0.03 5.33
N ASN A 44 -25.19 -0.24 5.90
CA ASN A 44 -25.54 0.17 7.27
C ASN A 44 -24.65 -0.50 8.35
N PRO A 45 -24.49 -1.84 8.37
CA PRO A 45 -23.54 -2.49 9.27
C PRO A 45 -22.10 -2.01 9.11
N ILE A 46 -21.65 -1.80 7.87
CA ILE A 46 -20.29 -1.33 7.60
C ILE A 46 -20.12 0.11 8.12
N PHE A 47 -21.11 0.97 7.94
CA PHE A 47 -21.14 2.31 8.52
C PHE A 47 -20.96 2.26 10.04
N ASN A 48 -21.78 1.46 10.72
CA ASN A 48 -21.73 1.31 12.17
C ASN A 48 -20.43 0.71 12.68
N PHE A 49 -19.77 -0.14 11.87
CA PHE A 49 -18.41 -0.57 12.17
C PHE A 49 -17.46 0.61 12.03
N LEU A 50 -17.44 1.25 10.86
CA LEU A 50 -16.50 2.32 10.55
C LEU A 50 -16.59 3.49 11.52
N THR A 51 -17.75 3.84 12.09
CA THR A 51 -17.93 4.97 13.03
C THR A 51 -17.52 4.67 14.48
N ARG A 52 -17.21 3.42 14.85
CA ARG A 52 -16.81 3.09 16.23
C ARG A 52 -15.62 3.89 16.77
N PRO A 53 -14.53 4.14 16.02
CA PRO A 53 -13.36 4.83 16.55
C PRO A 53 -13.67 6.27 16.93
N VAL A 54 -14.45 6.99 16.11
CA VAL A 54 -14.84 8.37 16.43
C VAL A 54 -15.85 8.42 17.57
N CYS A 55 -16.82 7.50 17.61
CA CYS A 55 -17.74 7.42 18.74
C CYS A 55 -17.01 7.16 20.05
N HIS A 56 -15.99 6.28 20.04
CA HIS A 56 -15.18 6.03 21.21
C HIS A 56 -14.37 7.26 21.62
N ALA A 57 -13.74 7.95 20.66
CA ALA A 57 -12.97 9.17 20.93
C ALA A 57 -13.83 10.31 21.51
N LEU A 58 -15.06 10.49 21.00
CA LEU A 58 -16.03 11.46 21.53
C LEU A 58 -16.54 11.06 22.91
N ALA A 59 -16.87 9.79 23.12
CA ALA A 59 -17.33 9.29 24.41
C ALA A 59 -16.26 9.46 25.51
N THR A 60 -14.98 9.25 25.19
CA THR A 60 -13.88 9.50 26.14
C THR A 60 -13.73 10.96 26.55
N ARG A 61 -14.31 11.89 25.77
CA ARG A 61 -14.33 13.34 26.04
C ARG A 61 -15.66 13.82 26.64
N GLY A 62 -16.59 12.90 26.93
CA GLY A 62 -17.91 13.24 27.48
C GLY A 62 -18.93 13.77 26.45
N GLU A 63 -18.60 13.75 25.16
CA GLU A 63 -19.49 14.20 24.10
C GLU A 63 -20.40 13.05 23.59
N GLN A 64 -21.63 13.37 23.22
CA GLN A 64 -22.55 12.40 22.60
C GLN A 64 -22.05 12.04 21.20
N CYS A 65 -22.01 10.74 20.85
CA CYS A 65 -21.69 10.35 19.49
C CYS A 65 -22.86 10.69 18.55
N GLY A 66 -22.77 11.85 17.90
CA GLY A 66 -23.69 12.28 16.86
C GLY A 66 -22.93 12.82 15.66
N LEU A 67 -22.99 12.12 14.53
CA LEU A 67 -22.54 12.65 13.25
C LEU A 67 -23.76 13.17 12.48
N TYR A 68 -23.66 14.39 11.97
CA TYR A 68 -24.74 15.07 11.29
C TYR A 68 -24.54 15.05 9.78
N LEU A 69 -25.64 14.98 9.05
CA LEU A 69 -25.68 15.20 7.61
C LEU A 69 -25.83 16.71 7.38
N ILE A 70 -24.81 17.34 6.79
CA ILE A 70 -24.82 18.79 6.53
C ILE A 70 -25.58 19.07 5.23
N LYS A 71 -25.40 18.23 4.21
CA LYS A 71 -26.08 18.35 2.91
C LYS A 71 -27.08 17.22 2.69
N LEU A 72 -28.15 17.51 1.95
CA LEU A 72 -29.21 16.52 1.66
C LEU A 72 -28.68 15.29 0.92
N GLN A 73 -27.77 15.47 -0.04
CA GLN A 73 -27.19 14.37 -0.81
C GLN A 73 -26.12 13.54 -0.06
N GLU A 74 -25.70 13.93 1.14
CA GLU A 74 -24.60 13.26 1.84
C GLU A 74 -24.89 11.79 2.09
N GLY A 75 -26.10 11.44 2.53
CA GLY A 75 -26.46 10.05 2.84
C GLY A 75 -26.26 9.09 1.65
N PHE A 76 -26.52 9.56 0.43
CA PHE A 76 -26.30 8.78 -0.78
C PHE A 76 -24.81 8.57 -1.07
N PHE A 77 -24.01 9.63 -1.02
CA PHE A 77 -22.56 9.54 -1.26
C PHE A 77 -21.84 8.75 -0.17
N VAL A 78 -22.32 8.82 1.07
CA VAL A 78 -21.86 8.00 2.20
C VAL A 78 -22.04 6.52 1.88
N ALA A 79 -23.24 6.10 1.46
CA ALA A 79 -23.49 4.71 1.10
C ALA A 79 -22.60 4.23 -0.06
N ILE A 80 -22.43 5.05 -1.11
CA ILE A 80 -21.54 4.74 -2.25
C ILE A 80 -20.08 4.60 -1.79
N ASN A 81 -19.58 5.54 -1.00
CA ASN A 81 -18.18 5.55 -0.54
C ASN A 81 -17.86 4.34 0.34
N ILE A 82 -18.80 3.95 1.21
CA ILE A 82 -18.69 2.73 2.02
C ILE A 82 -18.66 1.50 1.11
N SER A 83 -19.52 1.47 0.10
CA SER A 83 -19.60 0.36 -0.86
C SER A 83 -18.34 0.25 -1.70
N PHE A 84 -17.74 1.39 -2.06
CA PHE A 84 -16.46 1.45 -2.75
C PHE A 84 -15.34 0.86 -1.90
N LEU A 85 -15.21 1.30 -0.64
CA LEU A 85 -14.20 0.78 0.28
C LEU A 85 -14.38 -0.73 0.55
N GLY A 86 -15.60 -1.13 0.90
CA GLY A 86 -15.93 -2.53 1.18
C GLY A 86 -15.76 -3.40 -0.05
N GLY A 87 -16.22 -2.93 -1.21
CA GLY A 87 -16.07 -3.61 -2.49
C GLY A 87 -14.60 -3.77 -2.87
N PHE A 88 -13.77 -2.75 -2.67
CA PHE A 88 -12.34 -2.84 -2.91
C PHE A 88 -11.69 -3.86 -1.97
N ALA A 89 -11.98 -3.81 -0.67
CA ALA A 89 -11.43 -4.74 0.31
C ALA A 89 -11.82 -6.20 0.01
N LEU A 90 -13.08 -6.45 -0.37
CA LEU A 90 -13.55 -7.79 -0.74
C LEU A 90 -13.00 -8.27 -2.07
N ALA A 91 -12.86 -7.38 -3.06
CA ALA A 91 -12.31 -7.71 -4.36
C ALA A 91 -10.77 -7.80 -4.35
N PHE A 92 -10.11 -7.28 -3.31
CA PHE A 92 -8.66 -7.22 -3.22
C PHE A 92 -7.96 -8.57 -3.49
N PRO A 93 -8.40 -9.72 -2.96
CA PRO A 93 -7.77 -11.01 -3.26
C PRO A 93 -7.80 -11.36 -4.77
N VAL A 94 -8.90 -11.04 -5.45
CA VAL A 94 -9.03 -11.26 -6.90
C VAL A 94 -8.16 -10.27 -7.67
N ILE A 95 -8.16 -8.99 -7.28
CA ILE A 95 -7.33 -7.95 -7.90
C ILE A 95 -5.84 -8.30 -7.75
N ALA A 96 -5.40 -8.67 -6.54
CA ALA A 96 -4.04 -9.10 -6.26
C ALA A 96 -3.68 -10.34 -7.10
N TYR A 97 -4.55 -11.34 -7.17
CA TYR A 97 -4.33 -12.53 -8.00
C TYR A 97 -4.09 -12.17 -9.48
N GLN A 98 -4.95 -11.34 -10.06
CA GLN A 98 -4.85 -10.99 -11.48
C GLN A 98 -3.65 -10.09 -11.77
N MET A 99 -3.33 -9.17 -10.86
CA MET A 99 -2.16 -8.29 -10.93
C MET A 99 -0.87 -9.10 -10.85
N TRP A 100 -0.72 -9.97 -9.85
CA TRP A 100 0.51 -10.74 -9.67
C TRP A 100 0.71 -11.76 -10.77
N ARG A 101 -0.36 -12.39 -11.24
CA ARG A 101 -0.27 -13.33 -12.36
C ARG A 101 0.10 -12.61 -13.68
N PHE A 102 -0.10 -11.29 -13.79
CA PHE A 102 0.30 -10.49 -14.97
C PHE A 102 1.79 -10.15 -14.93
N VAL A 103 2.30 -9.88 -13.74
CA VAL A 103 3.73 -9.61 -13.50
C VAL A 103 4.55 -10.92 -13.60
N ALA A 104 3.94 -12.07 -13.26
CA ALA A 104 4.62 -13.36 -13.18
C ALA A 104 5.03 -14.09 -14.48
N PRO A 105 4.37 -13.96 -15.65
CA PRO A 105 4.62 -14.87 -16.77
C PRO A 105 6.01 -14.67 -17.41
N GLY A 106 6.58 -13.47 -17.31
CA GLY A 106 7.93 -13.18 -17.83
C GLY A 106 9.09 -13.56 -16.91
N LEU A 107 8.84 -13.92 -15.65
CA LEU A 107 9.87 -13.84 -14.60
C LEU A 107 10.23 -15.17 -13.93
N TYR A 108 9.36 -16.18 -14.00
CA TYR A 108 9.59 -17.47 -13.36
C TYR A 108 8.94 -18.61 -14.14
N ARG A 109 9.56 -18.99 -15.28
CA ARG A 109 9.11 -20.15 -16.09
C ARG A 109 9.30 -21.50 -15.36
N ASN A 110 10.17 -21.58 -14.34
CA ASN A 110 10.54 -22.86 -13.71
C ASN A 110 10.10 -23.09 -12.25
N GLU A 111 9.55 -22.11 -11.50
CA GLU A 111 9.10 -22.34 -10.11
C GLU A 111 7.68 -21.82 -9.83
N LYS A 112 6.66 -22.56 -10.28
CA LYS A 112 5.24 -22.22 -9.99
C LYS A 112 4.92 -22.17 -8.48
N ASN A 113 5.66 -22.91 -7.66
CA ASN A 113 5.47 -22.97 -6.20
C ASN A 113 6.08 -21.77 -5.44
N ALA A 114 7.03 -21.07 -6.05
CA ALA A 114 7.66 -19.89 -5.46
C ALA A 114 6.74 -18.68 -5.38
N PHE A 115 5.65 -18.67 -6.16
CA PHE A 115 4.68 -17.59 -6.30
C PHE A 115 3.50 -17.68 -5.33
N LEU A 116 3.07 -18.90 -5.00
CA LEU A 116 1.94 -19.17 -4.11
C LEU A 116 2.00 -18.45 -2.74
N PRO A 117 3.15 -18.39 -2.03
CA PRO A 117 3.19 -17.70 -0.74
C PRO A 117 2.98 -16.18 -0.87
N PHE A 118 3.45 -15.55 -1.94
CA PHE A 118 3.26 -14.10 -2.16
C PHE A 118 1.82 -13.76 -2.52
N LEU A 119 1.17 -14.63 -3.28
CA LEU A 119 -0.24 -14.49 -3.62
C LEU A 119 -1.14 -14.49 -2.38
N ILE A 120 -0.81 -15.31 -1.38
CA ILE A 120 -1.54 -15.37 -0.10
C ILE A 120 -1.10 -14.22 0.83
N ALA A 121 0.19 -13.87 0.82
CA ALA A 121 0.73 -12.78 1.65
C ALA A 121 0.15 -11.41 1.28
N SER A 122 -0.15 -11.15 0.00
CA SER A 122 -0.67 -9.86 -0.48
C SER A 122 -2.03 -9.50 0.16
N PRO A 123 -3.07 -10.34 0.10
CA PRO A 123 -4.33 -10.07 0.81
C PRO A 123 -4.15 -9.93 2.31
N ILE A 124 -3.34 -10.79 2.94
CA ILE A 124 -3.08 -10.72 4.38
C ILE A 124 -2.46 -9.38 4.76
N MET A 125 -1.45 -8.93 4.01
CA MET A 125 -0.81 -7.63 4.23
C MET A 125 -1.76 -6.47 3.99
N PHE A 126 -2.67 -6.56 3.01
CA PHE A 126 -3.67 -5.53 2.77
C PHE A 126 -4.60 -5.39 3.96
N PHE A 127 -5.17 -6.50 4.44
CA PHE A 127 -6.05 -6.48 5.61
C PHE A 127 -5.30 -6.07 6.88
N LEU A 128 -4.02 -6.44 7.03
CA LEU A 128 -3.18 -5.98 8.13
C LEU A 128 -2.96 -4.46 8.08
N GLY A 129 -2.67 -3.91 6.90
CA GLY A 129 -2.52 -2.47 6.70
C GLY A 129 -3.83 -1.70 6.95
N ALA A 130 -4.95 -2.23 6.43
CA ALA A 130 -6.28 -1.69 6.67
C ALA A 130 -6.65 -1.71 8.17
N ALA A 131 -6.37 -2.82 8.87
CA ALA A 131 -6.57 -2.94 10.30
C ALA A 131 -5.68 -1.97 11.08
N PHE A 132 -4.41 -1.83 10.70
CA PHE A 132 -3.49 -0.89 11.33
C PHE A 132 -3.97 0.56 11.19
N ALA A 133 -4.41 0.96 9.99
CA ALA A 133 -5.00 2.27 9.77
C ALA A 133 -6.23 2.51 10.65
N TYR A 134 -7.11 1.51 10.73
CA TYR A 134 -8.38 1.61 11.44
C TYR A 134 -8.22 1.62 12.97
N TYR A 135 -7.36 0.76 13.52
CA TYR A 135 -7.21 0.59 14.98
C TYR A 135 -6.12 1.47 15.60
N VAL A 136 -5.09 1.87 14.83
CA VAL A 136 -3.96 2.64 15.37
C VAL A 136 -4.04 4.08 14.87
N ILE A 137 -4.12 4.28 13.55
CA ILE A 137 -3.95 5.61 12.96
C ILE A 137 -5.19 6.48 13.13
N LEU A 138 -6.39 5.95 12.91
CA LEU A 138 -7.63 6.71 13.08
C LEU A 138 -7.78 7.27 14.51
N PRO A 139 -7.62 6.47 15.60
CA PRO A 139 -7.67 7.02 16.96
C PRO A 139 -6.61 8.09 17.24
N LEU A 140 -5.39 7.93 16.72
CA LEU A 140 -4.33 8.92 16.86
C LEU A 140 -4.70 10.24 16.16
N ALA A 141 -5.16 10.15 14.91
CA ALA A 141 -5.60 11.29 14.13
C ALA A 141 -6.77 12.01 14.82
N PHE A 142 -7.78 11.29 15.30
CA PHE A 142 -8.90 11.91 16.00
C PHE A 142 -8.49 12.54 17.33
N ASN A 143 -7.60 11.92 18.10
CA ASN A 143 -7.09 12.54 19.32
C ASN A 143 -6.35 13.85 19.04
N PHE A 144 -5.59 13.89 17.94
CA PHE A 144 -4.93 15.11 17.49
C PHE A 144 -5.95 16.18 17.06
N PHE A 145 -6.85 15.87 16.13
CA PHE A 145 -7.81 16.85 15.59
C PHE A 145 -8.81 17.34 16.64
N LEU A 146 -9.37 16.45 17.46
CA LEU A 146 -10.24 16.83 18.57
C LEU A 146 -9.47 17.57 19.67
N GLY A 147 -8.14 17.42 19.75
CA GLY A 147 -7.28 18.19 20.66
C GLY A 147 -7.29 19.70 20.41
N PHE A 148 -7.73 20.15 19.22
CA PHE A 148 -7.88 21.57 18.91
C PHE A 148 -9.24 22.17 19.30
N GLN A 149 -10.18 21.36 19.81
CA GLN A 149 -11.43 21.90 20.35
C GLN A 149 -11.11 22.83 21.53
N GLN A 150 -11.68 24.04 21.51
CA GLN A 150 -11.50 25.05 22.56
C GLN A 150 -12.84 25.34 23.22
N GLY A 151 -12.88 25.19 24.55
CA GLY A 151 -14.09 25.38 25.33
C GLY A 151 -15.06 24.21 25.18
N GLU A 152 -15.50 23.64 26.30
CA GLU A 152 -16.60 22.69 26.30
C GLU A 152 -17.88 23.44 25.88
N ILE A 153 -18.58 22.99 24.83
CA ILE A 153 -19.90 23.52 24.51
C ILE A 153 -20.84 23.11 25.65
N GLY A 154 -21.01 24.01 26.64
CA GLY A 154 -21.93 23.82 27.76
C GLY A 154 -21.34 24.04 29.17
N ALA A 155 -20.03 24.21 29.34
CA ALA A 155 -19.45 24.53 30.65
C ALA A 155 -19.60 26.02 30.98
N THR A 156 -20.81 26.44 31.36
CA THR A 156 -21.12 27.80 31.81
C THR A 156 -20.66 28.07 33.25
N THR A 157 -19.39 27.89 33.56
CA THR A 157 -18.84 28.32 34.86
C THR A 157 -17.57 29.13 34.67
N GLY A 158 -17.76 30.44 34.40
CA GLY A 158 -16.73 31.45 34.64
C GLY A 158 -16.49 32.41 33.48
N ALA A 159 -17.25 33.51 33.47
CA ALA A 159 -16.85 34.89 33.14
C ALA A 159 -15.77 35.18 32.08
N ASN A 160 -15.62 34.36 31.04
CA ASN A 160 -14.88 34.70 29.83
C ASN A 160 -15.68 34.20 28.63
N GLU A 161 -16.32 35.11 27.91
CA GLU A 161 -16.94 34.87 26.60
C GLU A 161 -15.85 34.54 25.57
N MET A 162 -15.26 33.35 25.68
CA MET A 162 -14.42 32.79 24.63
C MET A 162 -15.33 32.05 23.64
N ALA A 163 -15.13 32.29 22.34
CA ALA A 163 -15.83 31.55 21.31
C ALA A 163 -15.51 30.06 21.45
N ALA A 164 -16.49 29.25 21.88
CA ALA A 164 -16.33 27.82 21.99
C ALA A 164 -16.32 27.19 20.58
N ILE A 165 -15.24 26.48 20.25
CA ILE A 165 -15.09 25.71 19.02
C ILE A 165 -15.41 24.26 19.37
N GLY A 166 -16.67 23.87 19.24
CA GLY A 166 -17.07 22.46 19.36
C GLY A 166 -17.18 21.77 18.01
N PHE A 167 -16.98 20.46 18.03
CA PHE A 167 -16.99 19.63 16.84
C PHE A 167 -18.43 19.35 16.40
N GLN A 168 -18.84 19.93 15.27
CA GLN A 168 -20.06 19.52 14.55
C GLN A 168 -19.67 18.52 13.47
N GLY A 169 -19.55 17.25 13.85
CA GLY A 169 -19.00 16.21 12.96
C GLY A 169 -19.86 15.93 11.73
N SER A 170 -19.34 16.21 10.54
CA SER A 170 -19.93 15.75 9.27
C SER A 170 -19.65 14.27 9.06
N VAL A 171 -20.71 13.50 8.72
CA VAL A 171 -20.58 12.08 8.35
C VAL A 171 -19.68 11.90 7.12
N GLN A 172 -19.81 12.77 6.12
CA GLN A 172 -19.10 12.62 4.85
C GLN A 172 -17.60 12.88 5.00
N GLU A 173 -17.21 13.95 5.70
CA GLU A 173 -15.79 14.25 5.92
C GLU A 173 -15.11 13.17 6.75
N TYR A 174 -15.81 12.66 7.78
CA TYR A 174 -15.34 11.53 8.57
C TYR A 174 -15.04 10.30 7.71
N LEU A 175 -15.99 9.90 6.87
CA LEU A 175 -15.83 8.72 6.02
C LEU A 175 -14.78 8.93 4.93
N ASN A 176 -14.70 10.12 4.35
CA ASN A 176 -13.66 10.44 3.37
C ASN A 176 -12.27 10.29 3.98
N LEU A 177 -12.05 10.81 5.20
CA LEU A 177 -10.79 10.64 5.93
C LEU A 177 -10.51 9.17 6.22
N THR A 178 -11.51 8.45 6.73
CA THR A 178 -11.42 7.02 7.05
C THR A 178 -11.05 6.17 5.84
N ILE A 179 -11.73 6.38 4.71
CA ILE A 179 -11.47 5.68 3.46
C ILE A 179 -10.08 5.99 2.93
N LYS A 180 -9.67 7.27 2.92
CA LYS A 180 -8.32 7.67 2.50
C LYS A 180 -7.24 6.95 3.30
N PHE A 181 -7.36 6.91 4.62
CA PHE A 181 -6.41 6.18 5.46
C PHE A 181 -6.42 4.68 5.21
N VAL A 182 -7.58 4.03 5.29
CA VAL A 182 -7.65 2.57 5.11
C VAL A 182 -7.10 2.15 3.74
N MET A 183 -7.43 2.91 2.68
CA MET A 183 -6.92 2.65 1.33
C MET A 183 -5.42 2.92 1.21
N ALA A 184 -4.94 4.08 1.67
CA ALA A 184 -3.53 4.45 1.57
C ALA A 184 -2.63 3.46 2.31
N PHE A 185 -2.97 3.12 3.55
CA PHE A 185 -2.21 2.15 4.34
C PHE A 185 -2.34 0.73 3.80
N GLY A 186 -3.53 0.30 3.37
CA GLY A 186 -3.72 -1.02 2.75
C GLY A 186 -2.82 -1.21 1.52
N ILE A 187 -2.72 -0.18 0.68
CA ILE A 187 -1.83 -0.17 -0.49
C ILE A 187 -0.35 -0.06 -0.08
N CYS A 188 0.02 0.80 0.87
CA CYS A 188 1.41 0.93 1.33
C CYS A 188 1.93 -0.37 1.96
N PHE A 189 1.08 -1.15 2.62
CA PHE A 189 1.44 -2.47 3.16
C PHE A 189 1.69 -3.51 2.06
N GLN A 190 1.42 -3.21 0.79
CA GLN A 190 1.86 -4.04 -0.33
C GLN A 190 3.32 -3.82 -0.70
N LEU A 191 3.98 -2.74 -0.23
CA LEU A 191 5.38 -2.46 -0.54
C LEU A 191 6.32 -3.62 -0.18
N PRO A 192 6.24 -4.25 1.01
CA PRO A 192 7.09 -5.40 1.33
C PRO A 192 6.86 -6.59 0.41
N VAL A 193 5.62 -6.86 0.03
CA VAL A 193 5.29 -7.97 -0.87
C VAL A 193 5.82 -7.68 -2.27
N LEU A 194 5.65 -6.45 -2.75
CA LEU A 194 6.10 -6.04 -4.08
C LEU A 194 7.62 -6.03 -4.20
N LEU A 195 8.32 -5.40 -3.25
CA LEU A 195 9.78 -5.31 -3.28
C LEU A 195 10.45 -6.67 -3.03
N SER A 196 9.89 -7.51 -2.15
CA SER A 196 10.41 -8.87 -1.96
C SER A 196 10.22 -9.73 -3.20
N LEU A 197 9.11 -9.55 -3.95
CA LEU A 197 8.93 -10.23 -5.24
C LEU A 197 9.92 -9.73 -6.30
N MET A 198 10.15 -8.41 -6.38
CA MET A 198 11.14 -7.83 -7.31
C MET A 198 12.58 -8.21 -6.95
N GLY A 199 12.90 -8.32 -5.66
CA GLY A 199 14.18 -8.84 -5.19
C GLY A 199 14.34 -10.32 -5.51
N LYS A 200 13.28 -11.11 -5.28
CA LYS A 200 13.23 -12.50 -5.73
C LYS A 200 13.39 -12.58 -7.23
N ALA A 201 12.87 -11.66 -8.02
CA ALA A 201 13.04 -11.62 -9.46
C ALA A 201 14.46 -11.28 -9.95
N GLY A 202 15.31 -10.70 -9.08
CA GLY A 202 16.58 -10.12 -9.50
C GLY A 202 16.45 -8.77 -10.21
N LEU A 203 15.25 -8.16 -10.24
CA LEU A 203 15.03 -6.83 -10.81
C LEU A 203 15.55 -5.72 -9.90
N VAL A 204 15.70 -6.03 -8.61
CA VAL A 204 16.09 -5.09 -7.57
C VAL A 204 17.04 -5.81 -6.63
N SER A 205 18.10 -5.13 -6.19
CA SER A 205 19.03 -5.65 -5.20
C SER A 205 18.89 -4.95 -3.84
N SER A 206 19.29 -5.61 -2.75
CA SER A 206 19.30 -5.00 -1.41
C SER A 206 20.26 -3.79 -1.35
N ALA A 207 21.40 -3.88 -2.04
CA ALA A 207 22.34 -2.77 -2.19
C ALA A 207 21.73 -1.58 -2.95
N GLY A 208 21.01 -1.84 -4.05
CA GLY A 208 20.30 -0.81 -4.83
C GLY A 208 19.19 -0.12 -4.04
N LEU A 209 18.36 -0.88 -3.30
CA LEU A 209 17.34 -0.28 -2.44
C LEU A 209 17.95 0.55 -1.31
N SER A 210 19.10 0.11 -0.78
CA SER A 210 19.79 0.85 0.27
C SER A 210 20.41 2.15 -0.24
N SER A 211 20.94 2.19 -1.46
CA SER A 211 21.46 3.43 -2.06
C SER A 211 20.35 4.43 -2.40
N MET A 212 19.13 3.94 -2.67
CA MET A 212 17.96 4.77 -3.00
C MET A 212 17.17 5.29 -1.79
N ARG A 213 17.63 5.07 -0.54
CA ARG A 213 16.95 5.53 0.69
C ARG A 213 16.52 6.99 0.66
N LYS A 214 17.38 7.89 0.16
CA LYS A 214 17.07 9.33 0.05
C LYS A 214 15.86 9.62 -0.84
N TYR A 215 15.67 8.86 -1.92
CA TYR A 215 14.51 9.00 -2.81
C TYR A 215 13.26 8.37 -2.20
N ALA A 216 13.41 7.22 -1.53
CA ALA A 216 12.31 6.57 -0.81
C ALA A 216 11.74 7.49 0.28
N VAL A 217 12.59 8.20 1.04
CA VAL A 217 12.15 9.17 2.04
C VAL A 217 11.26 10.25 1.42
N VAL A 218 11.68 10.84 0.30
CA VAL A 218 10.89 11.88 -0.39
C VAL A 218 9.57 11.32 -0.93
N ALA A 219 9.59 10.14 -1.56
CA ALA A 219 8.38 9.50 -2.08
C ALA A 219 7.37 9.20 -0.97
N ILE A 220 7.84 8.67 0.18
CA ILE A 220 6.98 8.37 1.33
C ILE A 220 6.41 9.65 1.94
N LEU A 221 7.18 10.73 2.03
CA LEU A 221 6.68 12.02 2.52
C LEU A 221 5.59 12.60 1.61
N ILE A 222 5.73 12.47 0.28
CA ILE A 222 4.71 12.91 -0.68
C ILE A 222 3.44 12.08 -0.51
N VAL A 223 3.56 10.75 -0.44
CA VAL A 223 2.42 9.85 -0.21
C VAL A 223 1.75 10.18 1.13
N ALA A 224 2.54 10.45 2.17
CA ALA A 224 2.02 10.82 3.47
C ALA A 224 1.24 12.12 3.40
N ALA A 225 1.78 13.16 2.76
CA ALA A 225 1.12 14.45 2.59
C ALA A 225 -0.20 14.39 1.78
N ILE A 226 -0.33 13.42 0.86
CA ILE A 226 -1.57 13.22 0.09
C ILE A 226 -2.59 12.40 0.90
N ALA A 227 -2.12 11.41 1.67
CA ALA A 227 -2.97 10.50 2.41
C ALA A 227 -3.51 11.11 3.71
N THR A 228 -2.69 11.91 4.42
CA THR A 228 -3.12 12.67 5.59
C THR A 228 -3.62 14.04 5.18
N PRO A 229 -4.58 14.61 5.94
CA PRO A 229 -4.76 16.05 5.96
C PRO A 229 -3.42 16.78 6.26
N PRO A 230 -3.35 18.11 6.13
CA PRO A 230 -2.13 18.87 6.42
C PRO A 230 -1.87 18.93 7.94
N ASP A 231 -1.63 17.78 8.56
CA ASP A 231 -1.36 17.60 9.96
C ASP A 231 0.01 16.93 10.15
N VAL A 232 0.95 17.67 10.75
CA VAL A 232 2.35 17.26 10.82
C VAL A 232 2.54 16.00 11.66
N ILE A 233 1.74 15.84 12.72
CA ILE A 233 1.90 14.71 13.65
C ILE A 233 1.50 13.39 12.98
N SER A 234 0.31 13.30 12.38
CA SER A 234 -0.10 12.06 11.70
C SER A 234 0.74 11.83 10.43
N GLN A 235 1.19 12.89 9.75
CA GLN A 235 2.12 12.77 8.62
C GLN A 235 3.46 12.14 9.03
N VAL A 236 4.06 12.58 10.14
CA VAL A 236 5.32 12.01 10.66
C VAL A 236 5.12 10.56 11.10
N ILE A 237 4.01 10.24 11.79
CA ILE A 237 3.70 8.87 12.20
C ILE A 237 3.54 7.96 10.98
N LEU A 238 2.78 8.40 9.97
CA LEU A 238 2.61 7.67 8.71
C LEU A 238 3.95 7.46 8.01
N PHE A 239 4.80 8.48 7.95
CA PHE A 239 6.15 8.37 7.42
C PHE A 239 6.96 7.30 8.17
N THR A 240 6.97 7.32 9.50
CA THR A 240 7.70 6.33 10.31
C THR A 240 7.24 4.91 10.01
N VAL A 241 5.94 4.68 9.89
CA VAL A 241 5.38 3.36 9.61
C VAL A 241 5.78 2.88 8.22
N VAL A 242 5.54 3.69 7.18
CA VAL A 242 5.82 3.29 5.79
C VAL A 242 7.32 3.17 5.54
N TYR A 243 8.14 4.05 6.13
CA TYR A 243 9.60 3.91 6.09
C TYR A 243 10.07 2.63 6.80
N GLY A 244 9.45 2.28 7.93
CA GLY A 244 9.69 1.00 8.60
C GLY A 244 9.37 -0.20 7.70
N LEU A 245 8.26 -0.16 6.96
CA LEU A 245 7.93 -1.19 5.97
C LEU A 245 8.96 -1.26 4.85
N TYR A 246 9.45 -0.12 4.37
CA TYR A 246 10.52 -0.07 3.38
C TYR A 246 11.80 -0.73 3.90
N GLU A 247 12.18 -0.49 5.16
CA GLU A 247 13.35 -1.14 5.78
C GLU A 247 13.17 -2.65 5.90
N VAL A 248 12.00 -3.10 6.35
CA VAL A 248 11.65 -4.52 6.40
C VAL A 248 11.73 -5.15 5.01
N SER A 249 11.32 -4.42 3.97
CA SER A 249 11.41 -4.86 2.59
C SER A 249 12.86 -5.10 2.16
N ILE A 250 13.79 -4.18 2.48
CA ILE A 250 15.23 -4.35 2.20
C ILE A 250 15.77 -5.59 2.90
N GLN A 251 15.40 -5.81 4.16
CA GLN A 251 15.85 -6.98 4.92
C GLN A 251 15.32 -8.29 4.32
N LEU A 252 14.08 -8.32 3.84
CA LEU A 252 13.51 -9.47 3.14
C LEU A 252 14.26 -9.75 1.83
N VAL A 253 14.54 -8.73 1.03
CA VAL A 253 15.31 -8.87 -0.22
C VAL A 253 16.71 -9.41 0.08
N LYS A 254 17.41 -8.87 1.07
CA LYS A 254 18.74 -9.36 1.48
C LYS A 254 18.73 -10.84 1.90
N ARG A 255 17.69 -11.30 2.60
CA ARG A 255 17.53 -12.72 2.96
C ARG A 255 17.31 -13.59 1.73
N ILE A 256 16.53 -13.12 0.76
CA ILE A 256 16.26 -13.82 -0.49
C ILE A 256 17.53 -13.92 -1.35
N GLU A 257 18.30 -12.84 -1.47
CA GLU A 257 19.60 -12.82 -2.14
C GLU A 257 20.55 -13.84 -1.51
N LYS A 258 20.78 -13.76 -0.19
CA LYS A 258 21.67 -14.68 0.52
C LYS A 258 21.27 -16.16 0.35
N ALA A 259 19.97 -16.45 0.36
CA ALA A 259 19.47 -17.80 0.12
C ALA A 259 19.73 -18.27 -1.33
N ARG A 260 19.60 -17.38 -2.31
CA ARG A 260 19.92 -17.66 -3.71
C ARG A 260 21.41 -17.92 -3.90
N GLU A 261 22.28 -17.09 -3.34
CA GLU A 261 23.73 -17.29 -3.39
C GLU A 261 24.15 -18.61 -2.74
N ALA A 262 23.60 -18.95 -1.58
CA ALA A 262 23.89 -20.22 -0.90
C ALA A 262 23.50 -21.43 -1.76
N ARG A 263 22.40 -21.33 -2.52
CA ARG A 263 21.99 -22.37 -3.47
C ARG A 263 22.94 -22.46 -4.66
N MET A 264 23.34 -21.34 -5.26
CA MET A 264 24.31 -21.32 -6.36
C MET A 264 25.67 -21.87 -5.94
N ARG A 265 26.13 -21.57 -4.72
CA ARG A 265 27.35 -22.16 -4.13
C ARG A 265 27.24 -23.67 -3.93
N ALA A 266 26.07 -24.16 -3.49
CA ALA A 266 25.83 -25.60 -3.33
C ALA A 266 25.72 -26.34 -4.67
N GLU A 267 25.23 -25.68 -5.71
CA GLU A 267 25.13 -26.21 -7.08
C GLU A 267 26.44 -26.09 -7.88
N GLY A 268 27.49 -25.47 -7.31
CA GLY A 268 28.78 -25.26 -7.99
C GLY A 268 28.71 -24.27 -9.16
N THR A 269 27.63 -23.51 -9.28
CA THR A 269 27.38 -22.51 -10.34
C THR A 269 27.68 -21.09 -9.86
N TRP A 270 28.19 -20.94 -8.64
CA TRP A 270 28.63 -19.64 -8.11
C TRP A 270 29.95 -19.24 -8.75
N ILE A 271 29.92 -18.16 -9.51
CA ILE A 271 31.11 -17.45 -9.97
C ILE A 271 31.32 -16.32 -8.95
N ASP A 272 32.49 -16.28 -8.33
CA ASP A 272 32.80 -15.17 -7.42
C ASP A 272 32.94 -13.89 -8.24
N PRO A 273 32.17 -12.81 -7.96
CA PRO A 273 32.32 -11.55 -8.67
C PRO A 273 33.74 -10.99 -8.57
N ASP A 274 34.47 -11.35 -7.51
CA ASP A 274 35.83 -10.89 -7.24
C ASP A 274 36.90 -11.73 -8.00
N GLU A 275 36.56 -12.89 -8.58
CA GLU A 275 37.49 -13.71 -9.38
C GLU A 275 37.68 -13.17 -10.82
N TRP A 276 36.83 -12.23 -11.29
CA TRP A 276 36.95 -11.64 -12.63
C TRP A 276 37.95 -10.46 -12.70
N ASP A 277 38.28 -9.84 -11.56
CA ASP A 277 39.19 -8.69 -11.52
C ASP A 277 40.69 -9.12 -11.52
N ASP A 278 41.00 -10.39 -11.23
CA ASP A 278 42.40 -10.87 -11.16
C ASP A 278 42.98 -11.26 -12.54
N ASP A 279 42.15 -11.57 -13.55
CA ASP A 279 42.61 -12.02 -14.87
C ASP A 279 42.98 -10.87 -15.83
N GLU A 280 42.57 -9.62 -15.58
CA GLU A 280 42.95 -8.46 -16.42
C GLU A 280 44.34 -7.89 -16.06
N ASP A 281 44.89 -8.20 -14.88
CA ASP A 281 46.16 -7.64 -14.40
C ASP A 281 47.42 -8.44 -14.82
N GLU A 282 47.27 -9.66 -15.35
CA GLU A 282 48.41 -10.47 -15.81
C GLU A 282 48.85 -10.12 -17.24
N ASP A 283 47.97 -9.56 -18.07
CA ASP A 283 48.27 -9.25 -19.48
C ASP A 283 49.11 -7.96 -19.65
N GLU A 284 49.11 -7.03 -18.67
CA GLU A 284 49.87 -5.77 -18.76
C GLU A 284 51.36 -5.90 -18.37
N LYS A 285 51.78 -7.02 -17.75
CA LYS A 285 53.19 -7.23 -17.33
C LYS A 285 54.05 -7.98 -18.35
N GLY A 286 53.47 -8.48 -19.43
CA GLY A 286 54.18 -9.24 -20.48
C GLY A 286 54.92 -8.39 -21.52
N ASP A 287 54.58 -7.10 -21.67
CA ASP A 287 55.04 -6.29 -22.82
C ASP A 287 56.18 -5.30 -22.48
N LYS A 288 56.90 -5.54 -21.38
CA LYS A 288 58.12 -4.79 -21.00
C LYS A 288 59.29 -5.73 -20.69
N ALA A 289 59.81 -6.40 -21.71
CA ALA A 289 61.14 -7.03 -21.69
C ALA A 289 61.80 -6.95 -23.07
#